data_AF-A0AB34TMH6-F1
#
_entry.id   AF-A0AB34TMH6-F1
#
_cell.length_a   1.000
_cell.length_b   1.000
_cell.length_c   1.000
_cell.angle_alpha   90.00
_cell.angle_beta   90.00
_cell.angle_gamma   90.00
#
_symmetry.space_group_name_H-M   'P 1'
#
loop_
_entity.id
_entity.type
_entity.pdbx_description
1 polymer ?
#
loop_
_entity_poly.entity_id
_entity_poly.type
_entity_poly.pdbx_seq_one_letter_code
_entity_poly.pdbx_strand_id
1 'polypeptide(L)'
;MAQLANIGSAYQEALKALGEQVARAYREECSEFTVAAGLIQGNTLIAITVTFNHTGAECWVPLDLGGQPWTDERRCQIEDDARRVLGARLLVEHEAAALVATRMEEVLNGYR
;
A
#
# COMPACT_ATOMS: atom_id res chain seq x y z
N MET A 1 11.62 -24.17 -13.79
CA MET A 1 11.15 -23.25 -14.85
C MET A 1 10.84 -21.92 -14.18
N ALA A 2 11.64 -20.89 -14.42
CA ALA A 2 11.40 -19.56 -13.86
C ALA A 2 10.16 -18.99 -14.54
N GLN A 3 9.06 -18.91 -13.81
CA GLN A 3 7.83 -18.29 -14.27
C GLN A 3 8.15 -16.81 -14.49
N LEU A 4 8.08 -16.36 -15.75
CA LEU A 4 8.20 -14.95 -16.11
C LEU A 4 7.30 -14.16 -15.14
N ALA A 5 7.91 -13.28 -14.34
CA ALA A 5 7.19 -12.29 -13.58
C ALA A 5 6.54 -11.35 -14.58
N ASN A 6 5.34 -11.71 -15.05
CA ASN A 6 4.49 -10.83 -15.82
C ASN A 6 4.25 -9.60 -14.95
N ILE A 7 4.84 -8.48 -15.35
CA ILE A 7 4.42 -7.17 -14.89
C ILE A 7 2.91 -7.08 -15.17
N GLY A 8 2.11 -6.82 -14.14
CA GLY A 8 0.64 -6.79 -14.22
C GLY A 8 -0.06 -8.07 -13.77
N SER A 9 0.52 -8.87 -12.87
CA SER A 9 -0.22 -9.97 -12.25
C SER A 9 -1.36 -9.45 -11.36
N ALA A 10 -2.41 -10.25 -11.15
CA ALA A 10 -3.53 -9.87 -10.26
C ALA A 10 -3.05 -9.49 -8.85
N TYR A 11 -1.98 -10.13 -8.36
CA TYR A 11 -1.33 -9.78 -7.10
C TYR A 11 -0.69 -8.39 -7.13
N GLN A 12 0.05 -8.07 -8.19
CA GLN A 12 0.66 -6.75 -8.34
C GLN A 12 -0.38 -5.64 -8.47
N GLU A 13 -1.45 -5.87 -9.23
CA GLU A 13 -2.54 -4.90 -9.36
C GLU A 13 -3.30 -4.72 -8.03
N ALA A 14 -3.49 -5.78 -7.25
CA ALA A 14 -4.07 -5.68 -5.91
C ALA A 14 -3.20 -4.84 -4.97
N LEU A 15 -1.88 -5.11 -4.92
CA LEU A 15 -0.95 -4.32 -4.10
C LEU A 15 -0.87 -2.86 -4.56
N LYS A 16 -0.92 -2.61 -5.87
CA LYS A 16 -0.97 -1.24 -6.42
C LYS A 16 -2.25 -0.52 -6.00
N ALA A 17 -3.42 -1.18 -6.14
CA ALA A 17 -4.70 -0.62 -5.72
C ALA A 17 -4.72 -0.31 -4.21
N LEU A 18 -4.14 -1.18 -3.39
CA LEU A 18 -3.96 -0.92 -1.96
C LEU A 18 -3.09 0.32 -1.71
N GLY A 19 -1.98 0.45 -2.44
CA GLY A 19 -1.12 1.64 -2.38
C GLY A 19 -1.82 2.93 -2.79
N GLU A 20 -2.74 2.89 -3.76
CA GLU A 20 -3.54 4.05 -4.13
C GLU A 20 -4.56 4.45 -3.06
N GLN A 21 -5.19 3.48 -2.40
CA GLN A 21 -6.07 3.75 -1.24
C GLN A 21 -5.28 4.38 -0.09
N VAL A 22 -4.12 3.81 0.24
CA VAL A 22 -3.22 4.31 1.30
C VAL A 22 -2.73 5.72 0.99
N ALA A 23 -2.32 6.01 -0.25
CA ALA A 23 -1.88 7.36 -0.63
C ALA A 23 -3.00 8.42 -0.48
N ARG A 24 -4.26 8.04 -0.71
CA ARG A 24 -5.41 8.92 -0.49
C ARG A 24 -5.65 9.17 0.99
N ALA A 25 -5.59 8.12 1.82
CA ALA A 25 -5.74 8.23 3.27
C ALA A 25 -4.58 9.00 3.93
N TYR A 26 -3.35 8.85 3.41
CA TYR A 26 -2.15 9.49 3.95
C TYR A 26 -2.23 11.02 4.00
N ARG A 27 -2.99 11.64 3.08
CA ARG A 27 -3.18 13.10 3.02
C ARG A 27 -3.84 13.69 4.29
N GLU A 28 -4.33 12.84 5.19
CA GLU A 28 -4.97 13.19 6.46
C GLU A 28 -4.04 13.00 7.69
N GLU A 29 -2.74 13.33 7.60
CA GLU A 29 -1.78 13.29 8.73
C GLU A 29 -1.43 11.87 9.27
N CYS A 30 -1.36 10.86 8.40
CA CYS A 30 -1.11 9.47 8.84
C CYS A 30 0.35 9.03 8.69
N SER A 31 1.20 9.18 9.70
CA SER A 31 2.62 8.79 9.60
C SER A 31 2.94 7.30 9.80
N GLU A 32 2.08 6.55 10.51
CA GLU A 32 2.33 5.14 10.84
C GLU A 32 1.16 4.24 10.45
N PHE A 33 1.48 3.08 9.87
CA PHE A 33 0.51 2.07 9.46
C PHE A 33 0.97 0.67 9.86
N THR A 34 0.00 -0.21 10.08
CA THR A 34 0.22 -1.64 10.28
C THR A 34 -0.40 -2.42 9.12
N VAL A 35 0.17 -3.58 8.79
CA VAL A 35 -0.31 -4.44 7.70
C VAL A 35 -0.59 -5.82 8.26
N ALA A 36 -1.76 -6.37 7.92
CA ALA A 36 -2.17 -7.72 8.25
C ALA A 36 -2.77 -8.42 7.02
N ALA A 37 -2.49 -9.72 6.88
CA ALA A 37 -3.13 -10.55 5.86
C ALA A 37 -3.91 -11.70 6.52
N GLY A 38 -5.13 -11.97 6.03
CA GLY A 38 -5.99 -13.02 6.58
C GLY A 38 -6.93 -13.63 5.55
N LEU A 39 -7.44 -14.82 5.84
CA LEU A 39 -8.45 -15.45 5.00
C LEU A 39 -9.84 -14.86 5.25
N ILE A 40 -10.59 -14.67 4.16
CA ILE A 40 -11.98 -14.23 4.19
C ILE A 40 -12.84 -15.10 3.27
N GLN A 41 -14.16 -14.87 3.27
CA GLN A 41 -15.13 -15.56 2.41
C GLN A 41 -15.04 -17.11 2.44
N GLY A 42 -14.84 -17.68 3.63
CA GLY A 42 -14.78 -19.14 3.77
C GLY A 42 -13.48 -19.74 3.21
N ASN A 43 -12.35 -19.04 3.36
CA ASN A 43 -11.01 -19.47 2.97
C ASN A 43 -10.77 -19.53 1.46
N THR A 44 -11.50 -18.74 0.67
CA THR A 44 -11.32 -18.65 -0.78
C THR A 44 -10.54 -17.41 -1.20
N LEU A 45 -10.57 -16.36 -0.38
CA LEU A 45 -9.86 -15.11 -0.62
C LEU A 45 -8.95 -14.75 0.56
N ILE A 46 -7.90 -14.00 0.26
CA ILE A 46 -7.03 -13.33 1.21
C ILE A 46 -7.43 -11.86 1.23
N ALA A 47 -7.63 -11.28 2.41
CA ALA A 47 -7.72 -9.84 2.61
C ALA A 47 -6.38 -9.32 3.12
N ILE A 48 -5.82 -8.33 2.44
CA ILE A 48 -4.70 -7.54 2.95
C ILE A 48 -5.28 -6.25 3.49
N THR A 49 -5.05 -5.97 4.76
CA THR A 49 -5.59 -4.81 5.49
C THR A 49 -4.45 -3.93 5.98
N VAL A 50 -4.66 -2.63 5.89
CA VAL A 50 -3.77 -1.59 6.38
C VAL A 50 -4.54 -0.70 7.34
N THR A 51 -4.05 -0.57 8.57
CA THR A 51 -4.67 0.27 9.61
C THR A 51 -3.72 1.40 10.00
N PHE A 52 -4.21 2.63 9.99
CA PHE A 52 -3.44 3.82 10.37
C PHE A 52 -3.60 4.12 11.86
N ASN A 53 -2.47 4.25 12.57
CA ASN A 53 -2.44 4.28 14.05
C ASN A 53 -3.20 5.47 14.66
N HIS A 54 -3.18 6.64 14.01
CA HIS A 54 -3.69 7.88 14.59
C HIS A 54 -5.13 8.21 14.19
N THR A 55 -5.58 7.73 13.03
CA THR A 55 -6.92 8.02 12.49
C THR A 55 -7.87 6.84 12.67
N GLY A 56 -7.34 5.63 12.89
CA GLY A 56 -8.13 4.40 12.83
C GLY A 56 -8.67 4.12 11.42
N ALA A 57 -8.19 4.84 10.40
CA ALA A 57 -8.59 4.61 9.02
C ALA A 57 -8.06 3.24 8.56
N GLU A 58 -8.85 2.58 7.73
CA GLU A 58 -8.54 1.25 7.20
C GLU A 58 -8.60 1.25 5.68
N CYS A 59 -7.58 0.69 5.05
CA CYS A 59 -7.55 0.39 3.62
C CYS A 59 -7.41 -1.12 3.44
N TRP A 60 -8.05 -1.69 2.42
CA TRP A 60 -7.94 -3.13 2.20
C TRP A 60 -8.10 -3.50 0.73
N VAL A 61 -7.58 -4.67 0.38
CA VAL A 61 -7.75 -5.26 -0.94
C VAL A 61 -7.98 -6.77 -0.83
N PRO A 62 -8.95 -7.33 -1.58
CA PRO A 62 -9.10 -8.77 -1.70
C PRO A 62 -8.11 -9.33 -2.74
N LEU A 63 -7.61 -10.53 -2.47
CA LEU A 63 -6.73 -11.29 -3.33
C LEU A 63 -7.25 -12.73 -3.42
N ASP A 64 -7.21 -13.32 -4.60
CA ASP A 64 -7.47 -14.76 -4.76
C ASP A 64 -6.44 -15.59 -3.97
N LEU A 65 -6.91 -16.61 -3.25
CA LEU A 65 -6.04 -17.59 -2.63
C LEU A 65 -5.20 -18.35 -3.68
N GLY A 66 -5.75 -18.54 -4.87
CA GLY A 66 -5.13 -19.27 -5.97
C GLY A 66 -4.85 -20.74 -5.64
N GLY A 67 -3.89 -21.35 -6.34
CA GLY A 67 -3.52 -22.76 -6.16
C GLY A 67 -2.52 -23.02 -5.03
N GLN A 68 -1.99 -21.98 -4.39
CA GLN A 68 -1.03 -22.13 -3.28
C GLN A 68 -1.81 -22.27 -1.96
N PRO A 69 -1.32 -23.10 -1.01
CA PRO A 69 -1.94 -23.20 0.30
C PRO A 69 -1.79 -21.90 1.11
N TRP A 70 -2.67 -21.70 2.08
CA TRP A 70 -2.50 -20.67 3.10
C TRP A 70 -1.61 -21.19 4.23
N THR A 71 -0.48 -20.53 4.48
CA THR A 71 0.44 -20.84 5.58
C THR A 71 0.91 -19.54 6.24
N ASP A 72 1.49 -19.65 7.43
CA ASP A 72 2.06 -18.48 8.13
C ASP A 72 3.21 -17.85 7.36
N GLU A 73 4.06 -18.64 6.69
CA GLU A 73 5.14 -18.12 5.85
C GLU A 73 4.57 -17.29 4.70
N ARG A 74 3.51 -17.79 4.05
CA ARG A 74 2.85 -17.07 2.96
C ARG A 74 2.18 -15.80 3.46
N ARG A 75 1.53 -15.85 4.63
CA ARG A 75 0.96 -14.66 5.28
C ARG A 75 2.03 -13.59 5.50
N CYS A 76 3.14 -13.96 6.15
CA CYS A 76 4.26 -13.05 6.40
C CYS A 76 4.82 -12.46 5.10
N GLN A 77 4.96 -13.28 4.06
CA GLN A 77 5.45 -12.81 2.76
C GLN A 77 4.52 -11.78 2.11
N ILE A 78 3.21 -12.02 2.15
CA ILE A 78 2.21 -11.07 1.62
C ILE A 78 2.24 -9.76 2.41
N GLU A 79 2.32 -9.84 3.74
CA GLU A 79 2.43 -8.66 4.60
C GLU A 79 3.71 -7.86 4.31
N ASP A 80 4.86 -8.53 4.13
CA ASP A 80 6.13 -7.89 3.82
C ASP A 80 6.14 -7.22 2.45
N ASP A 81 5.60 -7.88 1.43
CA ASP A 81 5.45 -7.30 0.09
C ASP A 81 4.57 -6.06 0.12
N ALA A 82 3.43 -6.14 0.82
CA ALA A 82 2.55 -4.99 1.02
C ALA A 82 3.29 -3.85 1.74
N ARG A 83 3.99 -4.10 2.85
CA ARG A 83 4.80 -3.08 3.55
C ARG A 83 5.80 -2.39 2.61
N ARG A 84 6.49 -3.15 1.75
CA ARG A 84 7.46 -2.59 0.79
C ARG A 84 6.78 -1.70 -0.26
N VAL A 85 5.68 -2.15 -0.85
CA VAL A 85 4.93 -1.38 -1.86
C VAL A 85 4.38 -0.10 -1.25
N LEU A 86 3.79 -0.19 -0.06
CA LEU A 86 3.23 0.96 0.65
C LEU A 86 4.32 1.95 1.05
N GLY A 87 5.43 1.47 1.60
CA GLY A 87 6.56 2.32 1.97
C GLY A 87 7.14 3.08 0.76
N ALA A 88 7.33 2.39 -0.37
CA ALA A 88 7.78 3.04 -1.60
C ALA A 88 6.76 4.07 -2.12
N ARG A 89 5.46 3.76 -2.04
CA ARG A 89 4.40 4.67 -2.47
C ARG A 89 4.33 5.94 -1.63
N LEU A 90 4.43 5.81 -0.30
CA LEU A 90 4.41 6.95 0.63
C LEU A 90 5.65 7.82 0.51
N LEU A 91 6.83 7.23 0.28
CA LEU A 91 8.05 7.99 0.02
C LEU A 91 7.89 8.94 -1.17
N VAL A 92 7.29 8.46 -2.27
CA VAL A 92 7.02 9.30 -3.45
C VAL A 92 6.05 10.43 -3.14
N GLU A 93 4.99 10.18 -2.37
CA GLU A 93 4.05 11.24 -1.96
C GLU A 93 4.73 12.30 -1.08
N HIS A 94 5.61 11.87 -0.17
CA HIS A 94 6.42 12.77 0.65
C HIS A 94 7.35 13.66 -0.19
N GLU A 95 8.11 13.07 -1.10
CA GLU A 95 9.03 13.81 -1.98
C GLU A 95 8.28 14.80 -2.88
N ALA A 96 7.14 14.38 -3.43
CA ALA A 96 6.28 15.25 -4.24
C ALA A 96 5.71 16.41 -3.43
N ALA A 97 5.24 16.16 -2.21
CA ALA A 97 4.74 17.20 -1.32
C ALA A 97 5.82 18.23 -0.97
N ALA A 98 7.05 17.78 -0.65
CA ALA A 98 8.18 18.65 -0.35
C ALA A 98 8.55 19.55 -1.55
N LEU A 99 8.56 18.97 -2.76
CA LEU A 99 8.83 19.72 -3.99
C LEU A 99 7.76 20.80 -4.22
N VAL A 100 6.48 20.45 -4.08
CA VAL A 100 5.37 21.41 -4.24
C VAL A 100 5.47 22.54 -3.23
N ALA A 101 5.73 22.24 -1.95
CA ALA A 101 5.90 23.25 -0.91
C ALA A 101 7.03 24.24 -1.25
N THR A 102 8.18 23.73 -1.69
CA THR A 102 9.32 24.55 -2.13
C THR A 102 8.93 25.50 -3.26
N ARG A 103 8.22 24.99 -4.27
CA ARG A 103 7.75 25.81 -5.40
C ARG A 103 6.72 26.86 -4.98
N MET A 104 5.83 26.52 -4.04
CA MET A 104 4.87 27.49 -3.50
C MET A 104 5.58 28.64 -2.77
N GLU A 105 6.59 28.33 -1.97
CA GLU A 105 7.40 29.35 -1.28
C GLU A 105 8.13 30.27 -2.27
N GLU A 106 8.74 29.72 -3.33
CA GLU A 106 9.37 30.51 -4.39
C GLU A 106 8.38 31.50 -5.03
N VAL A 107 7.18 31.03 -5.36
CA VAL A 107 6.12 31.87 -5.95
C VAL A 107 5.70 32.97 -4.96
N LEU A 108 5.43 32.62 -3.71
CA LEU A 108 5.01 33.58 -2.68
C LEU A 108 6.08 34.64 -2.38
N ASN A 109 7.36 34.25 -2.38
CA ASN A 109 8.48 35.17 -2.20
C ASN A 109 8.68 36.09 -3.41
N GLY A 110 8.39 35.64 -4.63
CA GLY A 110 8.45 36.48 -5.84
C GLY A 110 7.40 37.59 -5.91
N TYR A 111 6.35 37.53 -5.08
CA TYR A 111 5.35 38.60 -4.92
C TYR A 111 5.72 39.63 -3.83
N ARG A 112 6.86 39.46 -3.14
CA ARG A 112 7.40 40.43 -2.17
C ARG A 112 8.50 41.27 -2.81
#